data_AF-A0A969F5S1-F1
#
_entry.id   AF-A0A969F5S1-F1
#
_cell.length_a   1.000
_cell.length_b   1.000
_cell.length_c   1.000
_cell.angle_alpha   90.00
_cell.angle_beta   90.00
_cell.angle_gamma   90.00
#
_symmetry.space_group_name_H-M   'P 1'
#
loop_
_entity.id
_entity.type
_entity.pdbx_description
1 polymer ?
#
loop_
_entity_poly.entity_id
_entity_poly.type
_entity_poly.pdbx_seq_one_letter_code
_entity_poly.pdbx_strand_id
1 'polypeptide(L)'
;MEANPGTVDMAYLTAVRTLGINRISFGVQSAISSELAFLEREHDFATAATAVQMARQAGIHNLNMDLIYGVPGQTLASWADSVQAVLSLHPTHLSLYCLTIEPGTPMKRWLENGRFSHPTPI
;
A
#
# COMPACT_ATOMS: atom_id res chain seq x y z
N MET A 1 12.15 -3.35 7.30
CA MET A 1 11.44 -2.26 7.98
C MET A 1 10.15 -1.99 7.23
N GLU A 2 9.06 -1.72 7.93
CA GLU A 2 7.79 -1.27 7.33
C GLU A 2 7.78 0.26 7.24
N ALA A 3 7.23 0.82 6.15
CA ALA A 3 7.14 2.26 5.96
C ALA A 3 5.85 2.65 5.24
N ASN A 4 5.24 3.77 5.67
CA ASN A 4 4.19 4.43 4.92
C ASN A 4 4.85 5.30 3.84
N PRO A 5 4.49 5.14 2.55
CA PRO A 5 5.09 5.95 1.50
C PRO A 5 4.90 7.46 1.68
N GLY A 6 3.80 7.88 2.31
CA GLY A 6 3.50 9.28 2.57
C GLY A 6 4.31 9.94 3.71
N THR A 7 5.11 9.18 4.45
CA THR A 7 5.81 9.70 5.64
C THR A 7 7.33 9.59 5.54
N VAL A 8 7.87 9.12 4.42
CA VAL A 8 9.31 8.99 4.22
C VAL A 8 9.83 10.11 3.34
N ASP A 9 11.05 10.56 3.64
CA ASP A 9 11.82 11.46 2.80
C ASP A 9 13.24 10.91 2.58
N MET A 10 14.01 11.61 1.75
CA MET A 10 15.37 11.20 1.40
C MET A 10 16.32 11.17 2.62
N ALA A 11 16.15 12.09 3.58
CA ALA A 11 17.00 12.16 4.77
C ALA A 11 16.75 10.96 5.69
N TYR A 12 15.47 10.63 5.92
CA TYR A 12 15.04 9.45 6.66
C TYR A 12 15.56 8.17 6.02
N LEU A 13 15.38 8.00 4.71
CA LEU A 13 15.82 6.80 3.98
C LEU A 13 17.33 6.63 3.99
N THR A 14 18.08 7.74 3.89
CA THR A 14 19.55 7.72 4.02
C THR A 14 19.97 7.28 5.42
N ALA A 15 19.36 7.85 6.47
CA ALA A 15 19.65 7.48 7.85
C ALA A 15 19.32 6.00 8.14
N VAL A 16 18.19 5.52 7.61
CA VAL A 16 17.80 4.11 7.69
C VAL A 16 18.85 3.21 7.03
N ARG A 17 19.37 3.59 5.86
CA ARG A 17 20.42 2.84 5.16
C ARG A 17 21.73 2.81 5.96
N THR A 18 22.14 3.92 6.57
CA THR A 18 23.38 4.00 7.37
C THR A 18 23.32 3.16 8.64
N LEU A 19 22.11 2.96 9.19
CA LEU A 19 21.85 2.01 10.29
C LEU A 19 21.92 0.53 9.84
N GLY A 20 22.19 0.24 8.57
CA GLY A 20 22.34 -1.11 8.04
C GLY A 20 21.03 -1.76 7.59
N ILE A 21 19.90 -1.05 7.62
CA ILE A 21 18.64 -1.56 7.09
C ILE A 21 18.77 -1.72 5.58
N ASN A 22 18.51 -2.93 5.10
CA ASN A 22 18.68 -3.30 3.69
C ASN A 22 17.35 -3.61 2.98
N ARG A 23 16.22 -3.71 3.71
CA ARG A 23 14.88 -4.00 3.18
C ARG A 23 13.84 -3.02 3.72
N ILE A 24 13.06 -2.45 2.81
CA ILE A 24 11.85 -1.67 3.13
C ILE A 24 10.63 -2.36 2.54
N SER A 25 9.55 -2.37 3.29
CA SER A 25 8.23 -2.79 2.87
C SER A 25 7.31 -1.57 2.88
N PHE A 26 6.78 -1.23 1.72
CA PHE A 26 5.91 -0.09 1.52
C PHE A 26 4.45 -0.55 1.48
N GLY A 27 3.66 0.01 2.39
CA GLY A 27 2.21 -0.14 2.34
C GLY A 27 1.63 0.71 1.22
N VAL A 28 1.57 0.19 0.00
CA VAL A 28 0.97 0.86 -1.18
C VAL A 28 -0.56 0.68 -1.21
N GLN A 29 -1.03 -0.49 -0.79
CA GLN A 29 -2.42 -0.98 -0.75
C GLN A 29 -3.19 -1.01 -2.08
N SER A 30 -3.20 0.05 -2.87
CA SER A 30 -3.90 0.15 -4.16
C SER A 30 -3.28 1.25 -5.02
N ALA A 31 -3.43 1.16 -6.34
CA ALA A 31 -3.11 2.28 -7.24
C ALA A 31 -4.32 3.21 -7.48
N ILE A 32 -5.49 2.86 -6.95
CA ILE A 32 -6.77 3.50 -7.24
C ILE A 32 -7.15 4.44 -6.09
N SER A 33 -7.30 5.72 -6.39
CA SER A 33 -7.54 6.76 -5.38
C SER A 33 -8.80 6.52 -4.53
N SER A 34 -9.89 5.99 -5.10
CA SER A 34 -11.10 5.69 -4.34
C SER A 34 -10.92 4.52 -3.37
N GLU A 35 -10.11 3.54 -3.71
CA GLU A 35 -9.78 2.40 -2.84
C GLU A 35 -8.86 2.87 -1.70
N LEU A 36 -7.87 3.70 -2.00
CA LEU A 36 -7.01 4.32 -0.98
C LEU A 36 -7.80 5.20 0.00
N ALA A 37 -8.74 6.00 -0.50
CA ALA A 37 -9.62 6.82 0.33
C ALA A 37 -10.50 5.94 1.24
N PHE A 38 -11.02 4.82 0.74
CA PHE A 38 -11.77 3.87 1.57
C PHE A 38 -10.90 3.27 2.69
N LEU A 39 -9.63 2.99 2.39
CA LEU A 39 -8.64 2.48 3.35
C LEU A 39 -8.05 3.56 4.26
N GLU A 40 -8.61 4.78 4.25
CA GLU A 40 -8.15 5.94 5.03
C GLU A 40 -6.65 6.26 4.81
N ARG A 41 -6.18 6.12 3.56
CA ARG A 41 -4.79 6.42 3.20
C ARG A 41 -4.65 7.86 2.76
N GLU A 42 -3.69 8.55 3.37
CA GLU A 42 -3.36 9.96 3.10
C GLU A 42 -2.41 10.14 1.90
N HIS A 43 -1.93 9.06 1.30
CA HIS A 43 -1.05 9.09 0.13
C HIS A 43 -1.77 8.59 -1.12
N ASP A 44 -1.27 8.97 -2.30
CA ASP A 44 -1.66 8.42 -3.59
C ASP A 44 -0.56 7.51 -4.17
N PHE A 45 -0.84 6.87 -5.31
CA PHE A 45 0.12 5.99 -5.96
C PHE A 45 1.38 6.73 -6.43
N ALA A 46 1.28 8.00 -6.83
CA ALA A 46 2.43 8.80 -7.25
C ALA A 46 3.40 9.04 -6.07
N THR A 47 2.87 9.26 -4.88
CA THR A 47 3.62 9.34 -3.62
C THR A 47 4.34 8.02 -3.35
N ALA A 48 3.66 6.88 -3.54
CA ALA A 48 4.28 5.56 -3.42
C ALA A 48 5.42 5.32 -4.41
N ALA A 49 5.23 5.69 -5.68
CA ALA A 49 6.26 5.61 -6.69
C ALA A 49 7.48 6.49 -6.35
N THR A 50 7.25 7.69 -5.82
CA THR A 50 8.31 8.62 -5.37
C THR A 50 9.09 8.04 -4.20
N ALA A 51 8.41 7.47 -3.20
CA ALA A 51 9.06 6.80 -2.06
C ALA A 51 9.96 5.63 -2.50
N VAL A 52 9.52 4.85 -3.50
CA VAL A 52 10.31 3.76 -4.08
C VAL A 52 11.56 4.29 -4.80
N GLN A 53 11.43 5.38 -5.55
CA GLN A 53 12.57 6.03 -6.20
C GLN A 53 13.58 6.55 -5.17
N MET A 54 13.10 7.25 -4.13
CA MET A 54 13.95 7.74 -3.04
C MET A 54 14.67 6.60 -2.31
N ALA A 55 13.98 5.48 -2.03
CA ALA A 55 14.59 4.34 -1.36
C ALA A 55 15.74 3.75 -2.19
N ARG A 56 15.56 3.65 -3.51
CA ARG A 56 16.62 3.22 -4.44
C ARG A 56 17.79 4.21 -4.49
N GLN A 57 17.50 5.51 -4.53
CA GLN A 57 18.53 6.56 -4.47
C GLN A 57 19.31 6.51 -3.15
N ALA A 58 18.66 6.13 -2.05
CA ALA A 58 19.28 5.90 -0.75
C ALA A 58 20.11 4.59 -0.70
N GLY A 59 20.15 3.81 -1.78
CA GLY A 59 20.87 2.54 -1.85
C GLY A 59 20.13 1.35 -1.21
N ILE A 60 18.80 1.44 -1.05
CA ILE A 60 17.93 0.35 -0.58
C ILE A 60 17.18 -0.23 -1.79
N HIS A 61 17.62 -1.41 -2.24
CA HIS A 61 17.05 -2.06 -3.43
C HIS A 61 16.10 -3.22 -3.10
N ASN A 62 16.19 -3.81 -1.90
CA ASN A 62 15.27 -4.87 -1.48
C ASN A 62 13.96 -4.23 -1.01
N LEU A 63 13.01 -4.13 -1.94
CA LEU A 63 11.75 -3.45 -1.72
C LEU A 63 10.59 -4.43 -1.78
N ASN A 64 9.76 -4.44 -0.74
CA ASN A 64 8.46 -5.08 -0.75
C ASN A 64 7.35 -4.03 -0.93
N MET A 65 6.28 -4.41 -1.60
CA MET A 65 5.07 -3.60 -1.70
C MET A 65 3.87 -4.45 -1.27
N ASP A 66 3.04 -3.89 -0.41
CA ASP A 66 1.82 -4.55 0.05
C ASP A 66 0.62 -4.05 -0.73
N LEU A 67 -0.19 -4.95 -1.27
CA LEU A 67 -1.48 -4.66 -1.89
C LEU A 67 -2.62 -5.29 -1.09
N ILE A 68 -3.78 -4.61 -1.09
CA ILE A 68 -5.00 -5.10 -0.45
C ILE A 68 -6.07 -5.35 -1.53
N TYR A 69 -6.62 -6.56 -1.55
CA TYR A 69 -7.74 -6.93 -2.41
C TYR A 69 -9.01 -7.18 -1.59
N GLY A 70 -10.17 -7.21 -2.26
CA GLY A 70 -11.48 -7.30 -1.61
C GLY A 70 -11.95 -5.96 -1.01
N VAL A 71 -11.39 -4.83 -1.45
CA VAL A 71 -11.86 -3.52 -0.99
C VAL A 71 -13.28 -3.26 -1.53
N PRO A 72 -14.24 -2.76 -0.72
CA PRO A 72 -15.57 -2.43 -1.19
C PRO A 72 -15.54 -1.48 -2.39
N GLY A 73 -16.20 -1.88 -3.48
CA GLY A 73 -16.19 -1.16 -4.76
C GLY A 73 -15.00 -1.46 -5.68
N GLN A 74 -14.04 -2.28 -5.23
CA GLN A 74 -12.95 -2.77 -6.08
C GLN A 74 -13.50 -3.75 -7.11
N THR A 75 -13.01 -3.62 -8.33
CA THR A 75 -13.35 -4.48 -9.46
C THR A 75 -12.13 -5.29 -9.88
N LEU A 76 -12.33 -6.35 -10.65
CA LEU A 76 -11.21 -7.12 -11.18
C LEU A 76 -10.30 -6.26 -12.07
N ALA A 77 -10.86 -5.30 -12.80
CA ALA A 77 -10.10 -4.35 -13.60
C ALA A 77 -9.26 -3.41 -12.73
N SER A 78 -9.87 -2.77 -11.72
CA SER A 78 -9.15 -1.85 -10.82
C SER A 78 -8.08 -2.55 -9.97
N TRP A 79 -8.32 -3.83 -9.63
CA TRP A 79 -7.31 -4.69 -9.03
C TRP A 79 -6.15 -5.00 -9.99
N ALA A 80 -6.45 -5.40 -11.23
CA ALA A 80 -5.44 -5.66 -12.23
C ALA A 80 -4.57 -4.41 -12.50
N ASP A 81 -5.19 -3.23 -12.57
CA ASP A 81 -4.49 -1.95 -12.71
C ASP A 81 -3.53 -1.71 -11.53
N SER A 82 -3.97 -1.98 -10.29
CA SER A 82 -3.12 -1.87 -9.10
C SER A 82 -1.92 -2.81 -9.12
N VAL A 83 -2.14 -4.07 -9.51
CA VAL A 83 -1.06 -5.06 -9.65
C VAL A 83 -0.07 -4.62 -10.74
N GLN A 84 -0.56 -4.20 -11.92
CA GLN A 84 0.30 -3.74 -13.01
C GLN A 84 1.12 -2.51 -12.63
N ALA A 85 0.49 -1.53 -11.97
CA ALA A 85 1.15 -0.32 -11.53
C ALA A 85 2.27 -0.64 -10.53
N VAL A 86 2.00 -1.47 -9.51
CA VAL A 86 3.02 -1.90 -8.54
C VAL A 86 4.15 -2.69 -9.22
N LEU A 87 3.83 -3.62 -10.13
CA LEU A 87 4.86 -4.38 -10.86
C LEU A 87 5.74 -3.48 -11.74
N SER A 88 5.21 -2.40 -12.31
CA SER A 88 6.01 -1.41 -13.05
C SER A 88 7.04 -0.69 -12.19
N LEU A 89 6.86 -0.68 -10.87
CA LEU A 89 7.85 -0.17 -9.94
C LEU A 89 8.97 -1.19 -9.66
N HIS A 90 8.90 -2.41 -10.21
CA HIS A 90 9.90 -3.48 -10.08
C HIS A 90 10.24 -3.83 -8.63
N PRO A 91 9.26 -4.16 -7.76
CA PRO A 91 9.55 -4.58 -6.40
C PRO A 91 10.35 -5.90 -6.40
N THR A 92 11.14 -6.11 -5.34
CA THR A 92 11.78 -7.41 -5.09
C THR A 92 10.76 -8.43 -4.58
N HIS A 93 9.77 -7.97 -3.82
CA HIS A 93 8.69 -8.80 -3.28
C HIS A 93 7.35 -8.07 -3.38
N LEU A 94 6.28 -8.81 -3.63
CA LEU A 94 4.91 -8.31 -3.62
C LEU A 94 4.11 -9.17 -2.64
N SER A 95 3.47 -8.52 -1.67
CA SER A 95 2.61 -9.19 -0.69
C SER A 95 1.16 -8.79 -0.93
N LEU A 96 0.24 -9.76 -0.91
CA LEU A 96 -1.18 -9.56 -1.21
C LEU A 96 -2.01 -9.96 0.00
N TYR A 97 -2.90 -9.08 0.45
CA TYR A 97 -3.75 -9.31 1.61
C TYR A 97 -5.23 -9.12 1.24
N CYS A 98 -6.09 -10.05 1.68
CA CYS A 98 -7.53 -9.82 1.61
C CYS A 98 -7.92 -8.82 2.71
N LEU A 99 -8.71 -7.81 2.37
CA LEU A 99 -9.28 -6.91 3.37
C LEU A 99 -10.10 -7.73 4.37
N THR A 100 -9.69 -7.67 5.63
CA THR A 100 -10.36 -8.35 6.74
C THR A 100 -10.94 -7.30 7.68
N ILE A 101 -12.21 -7.45 8.03
CA ILE A 101 -12.91 -6.51 8.92
C ILE A 101 -12.76 -7.00 10.36
N GLU A 102 -11.83 -6.38 11.09
CA GLU A 102 -11.58 -6.74 12.48
C GLU A 102 -12.69 -6.20 13.41
N PRO A 103 -13.07 -6.96 14.47
CA PRO A 103 -14.00 -6.49 15.49
C PRO A 103 -13.53 -5.19 16.15
N GLY A 104 -14.49 -4.29 16.46
CA GLY A 104 -14.20 -3.03 17.15
C GLY A 104 -13.62 -1.91 16.27
N THR A 105 -13.39 -2.14 14.99
CA THR A 105 -12.89 -1.12 14.06
C THR A 105 -13.98 -0.14 13.60
N PRO A 106 -13.63 1.10 13.19
CA PRO A 106 -14.56 2.00 12.50
C PRO A 106 -15.22 1.32 11.29
N MET A 107 -14.46 0.52 10.56
CA MET A 107 -14.92 -0.21 9.39
C MET A 107 -16.00 -1.25 9.72
N LYS A 108 -15.88 -1.94 10.87
CA LYS A 108 -16.94 -2.83 11.38
C LYS A 108 -18.25 -2.06 11.66
N ARG A 109 -18.16 -0.89 12.30
CA ARG A 109 -19.34 -0.03 12.54
C ARG A 109 -19.97 0.47 11.24
N TRP A 110 -19.15 0.82 10.25
CA TRP A 110 -19.64 1.26 8.94
C TRP A 110 -20.37 0.15 8.19
N LEU A 111 -19.86 -1.08 8.26
CA LEU A 111 -20.51 -2.27 7.71
C LEU A 111 -21.86 -2.55 8.41
N GLU A 112 -21.89 -2.50 9.74
CA GLU A 112 -23.12 -2.70 10.54
C GLU A 112 -24.19 -1.63 10.24
N ASN A 113 -23.77 -0.40 9.93
CA ASN A 113 -24.64 0.70 9.54
C ASN A 113 -24.96 0.74 8.04
N GLY A 114 -24.54 -0.26 7.26
CA GLY A 114 -24.87 -0.38 5.84
C GLY A 114 -24.17 0.62 4.91
N ARG A 115 -23.04 1.21 5.33
CA ARG A 115 -22.28 2.16 4.49
C ARG A 115 -21.60 1.49 3.29
N PHE A 116 -21.35 0.18 3.36
CA PHE A 116 -20.80 -0.62 2.29
C PHE A 116 -21.12 -2.12 2.51
N SER A 117 -20.99 -2.95 1.47
CA SER A 117 -21.21 -4.40 1.53
C SER A 117 -19.97 -5.16 1.99
N HIS A 118 -20.13 -6.35 2.57
CA HIS A 118 -18.99 -7.19 2.97
C HIS A 118 -17.91 -7.29 1.86
N PRO A 119 -16.62 -7.22 2.22
CA PRO A 119 -15.52 -7.57 1.34
C PRO A 119 -15.78 -8.94 0.70
N THR A 120 -15.91 -8.97 -0.62
CA THR A 120 -15.94 -10.20 -1.39
C THR A 120 -14.60 -10.34 -2.10
N PRO A 121 -13.90 -11.48 -1.97
CA PRO A 121 -12.76 -11.78 -2.83
C PRO A 121 -13.18 -11.63 -4.30
N ILE A 122 -12.32 -11.00 -5.09
CA ILE A 122 -12.54 -10.69 -6.52
C ILE A 122 -12.29 -11.91 -7.38
#